data_AF-A0A924MKW3-F1
#
_entry.id   AF-A0A924MKW3-F1
#
_cell.length_a   1.000
_cell.length_b   1.000
_cell.length_c   1.000
_cell.angle_alpha   90.00
_cell.angle_beta   90.00
_cell.angle_gamma   90.00
#
_symmetry.space_group_name_H-M   'P 1'
#
loop_
_entity.id
_entity.type
_entity.pdbx_description
1 polymer ?
#
loop_
_entity_poly.entity_id
_entity_poly.type
_entity_poly.pdbx_seq_one_letter_code
_entity_poly.pdbx_strand_id
1 'polypeptide(L)'
;DRVALLDEAIGHLRETDPVSRQAVAGQYQRELRQGNLVAARAALADALHASSKVMANDALMFAWASHDPAADAALARALIRNQVNLVIYAALRPDADLYFEAYENEQARQVRYGLYSNLAAPGAQALLKDPRAKQALQRYGFVAYWRAKGWPALCRPLGSVDFECESAAERR
;
A
#
# COMPACT_ATOMS: atom_id res chain seq x y z
N ASP A 1 12.76 5.14 -18.29
CA ASP A 1 12.88 4.53 -16.95
C ASP A 1 11.73 5.06 -16.08
N ARG A 2 10.98 4.18 -15.41
CA ARG A 2 9.78 4.55 -14.63
C ARG A 2 10.14 5.28 -13.33
N VAL A 3 11.34 5.04 -12.79
CA VAL A 3 11.83 5.74 -11.58
C VAL A 3 12.13 7.20 -11.92
N ALA A 4 12.93 7.43 -12.97
CA ALA A 4 13.24 8.78 -13.45
C ALA A 4 11.98 9.63 -13.75
N LEU A 5 10.96 9.03 -14.38
CA LEU A 5 9.69 9.73 -14.66
C LEU A 5 8.93 10.13 -13.39
N LEU A 6 9.00 9.32 -12.32
CA LEU A 6 8.37 9.65 -11.06
C LEU A 6 9.14 10.76 -10.33
N ASP A 7 10.47 10.71 -10.36
CA ASP A 7 11.32 11.77 -9.79
C ASP A 7 11.08 13.11 -10.49
N GLU A 8 11.01 13.12 -11.81
CA GLU A 8 10.68 14.29 -12.62
C GLU A 8 9.30 14.85 -12.26
N ALA A 9 8.28 13.99 -12.17
CA ALA A 9 6.93 14.41 -11.80
C ALA A 9 6.84 15.00 -10.39
N ILE A 10 7.54 14.41 -9.41
CA ILE A 10 7.63 14.95 -8.05
C ILE A 10 8.35 16.30 -8.06
N GLY A 11 9.44 16.43 -8.84
CA GLY A 11 10.15 17.70 -9.03
C GLY A 11 9.23 18.79 -9.57
N HIS A 12 8.49 18.49 -10.64
CA HIS A 12 7.57 19.45 -11.24
C HIS A 12 6.42 19.86 -10.29
N LEU A 13 5.91 18.92 -9.48
CA LEU A 13 4.91 19.24 -8.47
C LEU A 13 5.46 20.13 -7.37
N ARG A 14 6.73 19.96 -6.96
CA ARG A 14 7.39 20.84 -5.99
C ARG A 14 7.59 22.25 -6.52
N GLU A 15 7.80 22.41 -7.82
CA GLU A 15 7.92 23.73 -8.46
C GLU A 15 6.57 24.44 -8.60
N THR A 16 5.51 23.69 -8.93
CA THR A 16 4.20 24.27 -9.30
C THR A 16 3.19 24.30 -8.16
N ASP A 17 3.21 23.33 -7.26
CA ASP A 17 2.34 23.24 -6.09
C ASP A 17 3.10 22.61 -4.89
N PRO A 18 4.05 23.37 -4.30
CA PRO A 18 4.97 22.86 -3.26
C PRO A 18 4.28 22.39 -1.98
N VAL A 19 3.04 22.81 -1.75
CA VAL A 19 2.26 22.46 -0.56
C VAL A 19 1.31 21.29 -0.79
N SER A 20 1.17 20.82 -2.04
CA SER A 20 0.39 19.63 -2.34
C SER A 20 0.94 18.41 -1.62
N ARG A 21 0.02 17.52 -1.22
CA ARG A 21 0.39 16.24 -0.61
C ARG A 21 1.28 15.40 -1.53
N GLN A 22 1.10 15.49 -2.84
CA GLN A 22 1.90 14.77 -3.83
C GLN A 22 3.33 15.32 -3.90
N ALA A 23 3.52 16.64 -3.88
CA ALA A 23 4.85 17.26 -3.85
C ALA A 23 5.61 16.95 -2.56
N VAL A 24 4.91 17.00 -1.42
CA VAL A 24 5.49 16.79 -0.09
C VAL A 24 5.76 15.31 0.18
N ALA A 25 4.78 14.44 -0.08
CA ALA A 25 4.82 13.04 0.34
C ALA A 25 5.31 12.09 -0.76
N GLY A 26 5.51 12.53 -2.01
CA GLY A 26 5.77 11.63 -3.13
C GLY A 26 6.96 10.68 -2.92
N GLN A 27 8.09 11.22 -2.46
CA GLN A 27 9.28 10.44 -2.13
C GLN A 27 9.01 9.45 -0.99
N TYR A 28 8.37 9.93 0.07
CA TYR A 28 8.00 9.11 1.21
C TYR A 28 7.08 7.94 0.82
N GLN A 29 6.01 8.21 0.07
CA GLN A 29 5.05 7.20 -0.37
C GLN A 29 5.69 6.15 -1.28
N ARG A 30 6.67 6.53 -2.11
CA ARG A 30 7.43 5.58 -2.92
C ARG A 30 8.16 4.58 -2.05
N GLU A 31 9.00 5.07 -1.13
CA GLU A 31 9.81 4.20 -0.26
C GLU A 31 8.92 3.33 0.64
N LEU A 32 7.81 3.90 1.13
CA LEU A 32 6.81 3.18 1.91
C LEU A 32 6.22 2.00 1.12
N ARG A 33 5.79 2.23 -0.13
CA ARG A 33 5.22 1.17 -0.99
C ARG A 33 6.26 0.12 -1.39
N GLN A 34 7.53 0.49 -1.46
CA GLN A 34 8.63 -0.44 -1.70
C GLN A 34 8.99 -1.26 -0.45
N GLY A 35 8.47 -0.92 0.73
CA GLY A 35 8.86 -1.56 1.99
C GLY A 35 10.23 -1.12 2.50
N ASN A 36 10.82 -0.07 1.94
CA ASN A 36 12.13 0.45 2.33
C ASN A 36 11.99 1.33 3.58
N LEU A 37 11.74 0.73 4.75
CA LEU A 37 11.42 1.47 5.98
C LEU A 37 12.49 2.49 6.40
N VAL A 38 13.76 2.21 6.14
CA VAL A 38 14.87 3.15 6.44
C VAL A 38 14.77 4.39 5.55
N ALA A 39 14.64 4.22 4.24
CA ALA A 39 14.51 5.32 3.29
C ALA A 39 13.18 6.08 3.48
N ALA A 40 12.10 5.37 3.78
CA ALA A 40 10.80 5.96 4.11
C ALA A 40 10.89 6.83 5.38
N ARG A 41 11.61 6.40 6.41
CA ARG A 41 11.82 7.21 7.63
C ARG A 41 12.53 8.53 7.31
N ALA A 42 13.59 8.48 6.52
CA ALA A 42 14.32 9.68 6.12
C ALA A 42 13.43 10.63 5.31
N ALA A 43 12.76 10.11 4.28
CA ALA A 43 11.85 10.90 3.44
C ALA A 43 10.65 11.47 4.20
N LEU A 44 10.16 10.77 5.23
CA LEU A 44 9.11 11.27 6.11
C LEU A 44 9.59 12.47 6.93
N ALA A 45 10.84 12.47 7.40
CA ALA A 45 11.41 13.59 8.13
C ALA A 45 11.46 14.85 7.26
N ASP A 46 11.91 14.71 6.01
CA ASP A 46 11.90 15.81 5.04
C ASP A 46 10.48 16.32 4.75
N ALA A 47 9.53 15.40 4.58
CA ALA A 47 8.13 15.73 4.34
C ALA A 47 7.47 16.44 5.53
N LEU A 48 7.80 16.04 6.76
CA LEU A 48 7.33 16.69 7.99
C LEU A 48 7.91 18.09 8.14
N HIS A 49 9.17 18.30 7.73
CA HIS A 49 9.77 19.63 7.71
C HIS A 49 9.07 20.55 6.71
N ALA A 50 8.73 20.04 5.53
CA ALA A 50 8.00 20.79 4.51
C ALA A 50 6.55 21.11 4.91
N SER A 51 5.82 20.14 5.48
CA SER A 51 4.44 20.34 5.92
C SER A 51 4.00 19.32 6.97
N SER A 52 4.18 19.66 8.24
CA SER A 52 3.78 18.83 9.38
C SER A 52 2.27 18.53 9.39
N LYS A 53 1.43 19.51 9.03
CA LYS A 53 -0.03 19.35 8.96
C LYS A 53 -0.44 18.31 7.92
N VAL A 54 0.18 18.31 6.74
CA VAL A 54 -0.14 17.36 5.67
C VAL A 54 0.32 15.94 6.03
N MET A 55 1.42 15.83 6.78
CA MET A 55 2.06 14.55 7.11
C MET A 55 1.66 13.98 8.47
N ALA A 56 0.81 14.66 9.26
CA ALA A 56 0.49 14.26 10.63
C ALA A 56 -0.05 12.82 10.73
N ASN A 57 -0.98 12.45 9.86
CA ASN A 57 -1.54 11.09 9.84
C ASN A 57 -0.47 10.07 9.43
N ASP A 58 0.34 10.35 8.40
CA ASP A 58 1.41 9.47 7.95
C ASP A 58 2.47 9.27 9.03
N ALA A 59 2.83 10.32 9.78
CA ALA A 59 3.75 10.21 10.89
C ALA A 59 3.21 9.29 11.99
N LEU A 60 1.94 9.45 12.39
CA LEU A 60 1.29 8.57 13.35
C LEU A 60 1.29 7.11 12.87
N MET A 61 0.85 6.87 11.64
CA MET A 61 0.75 5.51 11.11
C MET A 61 2.10 4.87 10.86
N PHE A 62 3.12 5.64 10.47
CA PHE A 62 4.47 5.14 10.31
C PHE A 62 5.10 4.76 11.65
N ALA A 63 4.90 5.58 12.69
CA ALA A 63 5.32 5.25 14.05
C ALA A 63 4.64 3.96 14.53
N TRP A 64 3.32 3.87 14.35
CA TRP A 64 2.56 2.66 14.65
C TRP A 64 3.06 1.44 13.84
N ALA A 65 3.25 1.56 12.53
CA ALA A 65 3.72 0.45 11.70
C ALA A 65 5.14 0.01 12.04
N SER A 66 5.97 0.93 12.54
CA SER A 66 7.34 0.66 13.00
C SER A 66 7.43 0.13 14.43
N HIS A 67 6.30 -0.23 15.05
CA HIS A 67 6.25 -0.69 16.45
C HIS A 67 6.76 0.31 17.49
N ASP A 68 6.62 1.62 17.23
CA ASP A 68 6.90 2.64 18.24
C ASP A 68 5.89 2.53 19.41
N PRO A 69 6.36 2.32 20.67
CA PRO A 69 5.47 2.19 21.82
C PRO A 69 4.73 3.49 22.19
N ALA A 70 5.20 4.65 21.72
CA ALA A 70 4.55 5.93 21.97
C ALA A 70 3.43 6.25 20.95
N ALA A 71 3.28 5.45 19.90
CA ALA A 71 2.24 5.68 18.89
C ALA A 71 0.84 5.37 19.44
N ASP A 72 -0.13 6.25 19.17
CA ASP A 72 -1.53 5.98 19.46
C ASP A 72 -2.08 4.90 18.50
N ALA A 73 -1.99 3.65 18.95
CA ALA A 73 -2.43 2.49 18.19
C ALA A 73 -3.94 2.50 17.91
N ALA A 74 -4.76 3.05 18.83
CA ALA A 74 -6.20 3.09 18.66
C ALA A 74 -6.57 4.04 17.52
N LEU A 75 -5.98 5.24 17.50
CA LEU A 75 -6.19 6.21 16.44
C LEU A 75 -5.65 5.72 15.09
N ALA A 76 -4.45 5.13 15.06
CA ALA A 76 -3.87 4.57 13.84
C ALA A 76 -4.78 3.49 13.21
N ARG A 77 -5.27 2.54 14.02
CA ARG A 77 -6.21 1.50 13.56
C ARG A 77 -7.54 2.08 13.10
N ALA A 78 -8.07 3.10 13.79
CA ALA A 78 -9.31 3.76 13.40
C ALA A 78 -9.17 4.47 12.05
N LEU A 79 -8.05 5.17 11.80
CA LEU A 79 -7.79 5.82 10.52
C LEU A 79 -7.71 4.80 9.39
N ILE A 80 -6.96 3.71 9.57
CA ILE A 80 -6.79 2.67 8.53
C ILE A 80 -8.14 2.01 8.20
N ARG A 81 -8.98 1.72 9.20
CA ARG A 81 -10.31 1.13 8.97
C ARG A 81 -11.25 2.02 8.17
N ASN A 82 -11.11 3.34 8.31
CA ASN A 82 -11.97 4.31 7.66
C ASN A 82 -11.41 4.83 6.33
N GLN A 83 -10.16 4.48 5.98
CA GLN A 83 -9.45 5.01 4.82
C GLN A 83 -8.53 3.94 4.23
N VAL A 84 -9.03 3.11 3.29
CA VAL A 84 -8.23 2.01 2.70
C VAL A 84 -6.98 2.46 1.96
N ASN A 85 -6.89 3.71 1.52
CA ASN A 85 -5.66 4.26 0.94
C ASN A 85 -4.49 4.25 1.94
N LEU A 86 -4.77 4.07 3.24
CA LEU A 86 -3.80 3.95 4.32
C LEU A 86 -3.46 2.48 4.67
N VAL A 87 -4.05 1.49 4.00
CA VAL A 87 -3.91 0.07 4.36
C VAL A 87 -2.47 -0.47 4.23
N ILE A 88 -1.59 0.22 3.49
CA ILE A 88 -0.18 -0.14 3.36
C ILE A 88 0.54 -0.18 4.72
N TYR A 89 0.15 0.68 5.67
CA TYR A 89 0.73 0.68 7.01
C TYR A 89 0.42 -0.62 7.77
N ALA A 90 -0.77 -1.18 7.58
CA ALA A 90 -1.13 -2.48 8.17
C ALA A 90 -0.26 -3.59 7.59
N ALA A 91 0.01 -3.57 6.28
CA ALA A 91 0.88 -4.54 5.65
C ALA A 91 2.34 -4.45 6.12
N LEU A 92 2.85 -3.24 6.36
CA LEU A 92 4.20 -3.02 6.87
C LEU A 92 4.36 -3.42 8.35
N ARG A 93 3.27 -3.44 9.13
CA ARG A 93 3.21 -3.94 10.51
C ARG A 93 2.82 -5.44 10.60
N PRO A 94 2.96 -6.18 9.51
CA PRO A 94 2.21 -7.43 9.20
C PRO A 94 0.84 -7.67 9.87
N ASP A 95 0.00 -6.64 10.03
CA ASP A 95 -1.33 -6.75 10.61
C ASP A 95 -2.38 -7.12 9.53
N ALA A 96 -2.43 -8.41 9.21
CA ALA A 96 -3.33 -8.93 8.17
C ALA A 96 -4.81 -8.76 8.55
N ASP A 97 -5.16 -8.84 9.84
CA ASP A 97 -6.53 -8.64 10.32
C ASP A 97 -7.02 -7.23 9.97
N LEU A 98 -6.25 -6.21 10.37
CA LEU A 98 -6.57 -4.82 10.05
C LEU A 98 -6.57 -4.55 8.55
N TYR A 99 -5.62 -5.16 7.82
CA TYR A 99 -5.53 -5.01 6.37
C TYR A 99 -6.82 -5.44 5.69
N PHE A 100 -7.30 -6.65 5.95
CA PHE A 100 -8.50 -7.17 5.30
C PHE A 100 -9.78 -6.56 5.87
N GLU A 101 -9.84 -6.25 7.17
CA GLU A 101 -10.98 -5.54 7.78
C GLU A 101 -11.24 -4.20 7.09
N ALA A 102 -10.20 -3.42 6.76
CA ALA A 102 -10.34 -2.16 6.04
C ALA A 102 -11.01 -2.33 4.66
N TYR A 103 -10.76 -3.45 3.97
CA TYR A 103 -11.39 -3.75 2.69
C TYR A 103 -12.84 -4.24 2.80
N GLU A 104 -13.26 -4.78 3.96
CA GLU A 104 -14.65 -5.19 4.20
C GLU A 104 -15.55 -3.99 4.51
N ASN A 105 -15.01 -3.00 5.23
CA ASN A 105 -15.78 -1.87 5.76
C ASN A 105 -15.98 -0.72 4.75
N GLU A 106 -15.31 -0.73 3.60
CA GLU A 106 -15.37 0.41 2.69
C GLU A 106 -16.62 0.41 1.80
N GLN A 107 -17.45 1.45 1.95
CA GLN A 107 -18.68 1.66 1.19
C GLN A 107 -18.36 2.00 -0.29
N ALA A 108 -18.38 0.96 -1.13
CA ALA A 108 -18.63 0.99 -2.57
C ALA A 108 -17.51 1.38 -3.56
N ARG A 109 -17.26 0.42 -4.48
CA ARG A 109 -16.74 0.50 -5.87
C ARG A 109 -15.32 1.02 -6.13
N GLN A 110 -14.82 2.09 -5.52
CA GLN A 110 -13.47 2.60 -5.89
C GLN A 110 -12.32 1.65 -5.43
N VAL A 111 -12.61 0.79 -4.46
CA VAL A 111 -11.60 -0.02 -3.75
C VAL A 111 -11.41 -1.42 -4.32
N ARG A 112 -12.40 -1.98 -5.05
CA ARG A 112 -12.25 -3.30 -5.69
C ARG A 112 -11.04 -3.33 -6.61
N TYR A 113 -10.73 -2.23 -7.30
CA TYR A 113 -9.56 -2.13 -8.16
C TYR A 113 -8.24 -1.91 -7.40
N GLY A 114 -8.32 -1.33 -6.19
CA GLY A 114 -7.17 -1.01 -5.35
C GLY A 114 -6.55 -2.22 -4.65
N LEU A 115 -7.34 -3.26 -4.34
CA LEU A 115 -6.87 -4.43 -3.57
C LEU A 115 -5.60 -5.05 -4.16
N TYR A 116 -5.66 -5.48 -5.41
CA TYR A 116 -4.50 -6.11 -6.04
C TYR A 116 -3.34 -5.12 -6.22
N SER A 117 -3.62 -3.85 -6.52
CA SER A 117 -2.57 -2.81 -6.63
C SER A 117 -1.81 -2.62 -5.31
N ASN A 118 -2.50 -2.73 -4.18
CA ASN A 118 -1.90 -2.65 -2.87
C ASN A 118 -1.18 -3.95 -2.49
N LEU A 119 -1.78 -5.13 -2.70
CA LEU A 119 -1.12 -6.42 -2.48
C LEU A 119 0.14 -6.62 -3.35
N ALA A 120 0.14 -6.06 -4.57
CA ALA A 120 1.26 -6.14 -5.49
C ALA A 120 2.41 -5.18 -5.12
N ALA A 121 2.18 -4.20 -4.24
CA ALA A 121 3.23 -3.31 -3.77
C ALA A 121 4.27 -4.14 -2.97
N PRO A 122 5.59 -3.98 -3.19
CA PRO A 122 6.60 -4.78 -2.51
C PRO A 122 6.43 -4.85 -0.98
N GLY A 123 6.07 -3.73 -0.34
CA GLY A 123 5.82 -3.67 1.10
C GLY A 123 4.61 -4.46 1.60
N ALA A 124 3.78 -5.02 0.71
CA ALA A 124 2.59 -5.79 1.07
C ALA A 124 2.55 -7.20 0.45
N GLN A 125 3.52 -7.56 -0.40
CA GLN A 125 3.50 -8.85 -1.12
C GLN A 125 3.48 -10.06 -0.19
N ALA A 126 3.99 -9.96 1.04
CA ALA A 126 3.90 -11.02 2.03
C ALA A 126 2.44 -11.45 2.32
N LEU A 127 1.48 -10.53 2.21
CA LEU A 127 0.06 -10.81 2.41
C LEU A 127 -0.58 -11.59 1.27
N LEU A 128 0.08 -11.75 0.11
CA LEU A 128 -0.45 -12.58 -1.00
C LEU A 128 -0.66 -14.04 -0.60
N LYS A 129 0.09 -14.52 0.40
CA LYS A 129 -0.02 -15.87 0.96
C LYS A 129 -1.13 -16.04 1.98
N ASP A 130 -1.68 -14.95 2.52
CA ASP A 130 -2.78 -15.03 3.46
C ASP A 130 -4.02 -15.61 2.75
N PRO A 131 -4.70 -16.63 3.30
CA PRO A 131 -5.89 -17.22 2.68
C PRO A 131 -6.98 -16.19 2.34
N ARG A 132 -7.07 -15.09 3.11
CA ARG A 132 -8.02 -14.00 2.88
C ARG A 132 -7.69 -13.22 1.60
N ALA A 133 -6.42 -13.12 1.20
CA ALA A 133 -6.06 -12.51 -0.08
C ALA A 133 -6.67 -13.28 -1.24
N LYS A 134 -6.51 -14.61 -1.23
CA LYS A 134 -7.06 -15.51 -2.27
C LYS A 134 -8.58 -15.39 -2.35
N GLN A 135 -9.27 -15.44 -1.20
CA GLN A 135 -10.72 -15.29 -1.10
C GLN A 135 -11.19 -13.91 -1.60
N ALA A 136 -10.52 -12.82 -1.19
CA ALA A 136 -10.87 -11.46 -1.58
C ALA A 136 -10.68 -11.24 -3.09
N LEU A 137 -9.57 -11.73 -3.68
CA LEU A 137 -9.30 -11.64 -5.11
C LEU A 137 -10.36 -12.38 -5.95
N GLN A 138 -10.81 -13.55 -5.50
CA GLN A 138 -11.93 -14.27 -6.13
C GLN A 138 -13.23 -13.49 -6.00
N ARG A 139 -13.60 -13.11 -4.76
CA ARG A 139 -14.85 -12.40 -4.45
C ARG A 139 -14.97 -11.08 -5.21
N TYR A 140 -13.86 -10.38 -5.44
CA TYR A 140 -13.84 -9.10 -6.16
C TYR A 140 -13.69 -9.24 -7.68
N GLY A 141 -13.63 -10.46 -8.21
CA GLY A 141 -13.67 -10.74 -9.65
C GLY A 141 -12.33 -10.62 -10.38
N PHE A 142 -11.21 -10.43 -9.66
CA PHE A 142 -9.87 -10.36 -10.28
C PHE A 142 -9.54 -11.65 -11.03
N VAL A 143 -9.85 -12.80 -10.44
CA VAL A 143 -9.53 -14.11 -11.04
C VAL A 143 -10.29 -14.32 -12.36
N ALA A 144 -11.57 -13.96 -12.40
CA ALA A 144 -12.36 -14.04 -13.63
C ALA A 144 -11.79 -13.11 -14.73
N TYR A 145 -11.43 -11.88 -14.34
CA TYR A 145 -10.80 -10.93 -15.24
C TYR A 145 -9.44 -11.43 -15.78
N TRP A 146 -8.56 -11.96 -14.93
CA TRP A 146 -7.24 -12.45 -15.32
C TRP A 146 -7.31 -13.70 -16.20
N ARG A 147 -8.28 -14.60 -16.00
CA ARG A 147 -8.51 -15.70 -16.93
C ARG A 147 -8.85 -15.22 -18.34
N ALA A 148 -9.60 -14.12 -18.45
CA ALA A 148 -10.01 -13.56 -19.74
C ALA A 148 -8.94 -12.66 -20.39
N LYS A 149 -8.11 -11.99 -19.59
CA LYS A 149 -7.19 -10.92 -20.05
C LYS A 149 -5.71 -11.18 -19.83
N GLY A 150 -5.37 -12.28 -19.20
CA GLY A 150 -4.01 -12.61 -18.79
C GLY A 150 -3.78 -12.38 -17.31
N TRP A 151 -2.91 -13.21 -16.75
CA TRP A 151 -2.53 -13.16 -15.35
C TRP A 151 -1.46 -12.08 -15.12
N PRO A 152 -1.56 -11.31 -14.02
CA PRO A 152 -0.49 -10.40 -13.67
C PRO A 152 0.72 -11.20 -13.21
N ALA A 153 1.91 -10.61 -13.26
CA ALA A 153 3.14 -11.34 -12.96
C ALA A 153 3.04 -12.14 -11.64
N LEU A 154 2.57 -11.53 -10.54
CA LEU A 154 2.59 -12.14 -9.20
C LEU A 154 1.61 -13.28 -8.99
N CYS A 155 0.77 -13.61 -9.97
CA CYS A 155 -0.22 -14.67 -9.82
C CYS A 155 -0.22 -15.58 -11.06
N ARG A 156 -0.56 -16.85 -10.87
CA ARG A 156 -0.67 -17.82 -11.96
C ARG A 156 -1.84 -18.79 -11.73
N PRO A 157 -2.44 -19.34 -12.80
CA PRO A 157 -3.51 -20.32 -12.66
C PRO A 157 -2.96 -21.65 -12.14
N LEU A 158 -3.74 -22.31 -11.29
CA LEU A 158 -3.56 -23.70 -10.88
C LEU A 158 -4.73 -24.50 -11.46
N GLY A 159 -4.56 -24.94 -12.71
CA GLY A 159 -5.63 -25.57 -13.47
C GLY A 159 -6.78 -24.59 -13.79
N SER A 160 -7.99 -25.13 -13.94
CA SER A 160 -9.16 -24.37 -14.42
C SER A 160 -9.90 -23.61 -13.33
N VAL A 161 -9.88 -24.10 -12.09
CA VAL A 161 -10.67 -23.56 -10.97
C VAL A 161 -9.83 -22.80 -9.96
N ASP A 162 -8.53 -23.04 -9.90
CA ASP A 162 -7.68 -22.50 -8.85
C ASP A 162 -6.55 -21.58 -9.37
N PHE A 163 -5.86 -20.94 -8.44
CA PHE A 163 -4.71 -20.06 -8.67
C PHE A 163 -3.87 -19.89 -7.40
N GLU A 164 -2.67 -19.38 -7.60
CA GLU A 164 -1.79 -18.93 -6.53
C GLU A 164 -1.17 -17.58 -6.86
N CYS A 165 -0.72 -16.89 -5.82
CA CYS A 165 0.08 -15.68 -5.94
C CYS A 165 1.31 -15.80 -5.03
N GLU A 166 2.43 -15.30 -5.51
CA GLU A 166 3.72 -15.36 -4.84
C GLU A 166 4.39 -13.99 -4.89
N SER A 167 5.21 -13.69 -3.89
CA SER A 167 5.99 -12.44 -3.90
C SER A 167 7.02 -12.45 -5.04
N ALA A 168 7.48 -11.27 -5.44
CA ALA A 168 8.53 -11.15 -6.45
C ALA A 168 9.87 -11.77 -6.01
N ALA A 169 10.10 -11.89 -4.70
CA ALA A 169 11.29 -12.53 -4.14
C ALA A 169 11.29 -14.04 -4.35
N GLU A 170 10.10 -14.66 -4.36
CA GLU A 170 9.93 -16.12 -4.39
C GLU A 170 9.87 -16.69 -5.81
N ARG A 171 9.68 -15.84 -6.82
CA ARG A 171 9.69 -16.25 -8.24
C ARG A 171 11.08 -16.29 -8.88
N ARG A 172 12.15 -16.14 -8.08
CA ARG A 172 13.54 -16.20 -8.55
C ARG A 172 14.13 -17.59 -8.35
#